data_AF-A0A412IVA8-F1
#
_entry.id   AF-A0A412IVA8-F1
#
_cell.length_a   1.000
_cell.length_b   1.000
_cell.length_c   1.000
_cell.angle_alpha   90.00
_cell.angle_beta   90.00
_cell.angle_gamma   90.00
#
_symmetry.space_group_name_H-M   'P 1'
#
loop_
_entity.id
_entity.type
_entity.pdbx_description
1 polymer ?
#
loop_
_entity_poly.entity_id
_entity_poly.type
_entity_poly.pdbx_seq_one_letter_code
_entity_poly.pdbx_strand_id
1 'polypeptide(L)'
;MMYELKKFIFNKRNVGVFGFLVFFLVCFIGYNVYMDKHYNESQIKIYQKAYRISENRMDEAGSEEESEFWKKVYRNASGLIHFYYNSENKTDEFIESKLSWNHLMLQANNEGYIINDFEKRDVQTLQNETKQLKYLKKNHIEMLNSPYEPNTFNIFNELFNQKLYLVVMLILCILLCDIFGLEMESGFYKNLYVSRISKQKILLNKMKFSLFAAAFLIIVMLLIIVLSGLIFGIGNCDYPYFYFNQMYTVKEIVAKSIILLVVESVFVVGISSLLFTCSLNSGFIVAVNLILYALFFVLGNVTGYSRFFVYIPFLHIDFVNLIIHKRVVLAAIISLMYFLSCSLISLQCFKKRELVR
;
A
#
# COMPACT_ATOMS: atom_id res chain seq x y z
N MET A 1 21.87 24.66 -3.88
CA MET A 1 20.75 23.95 -4.53
C MET A 1 21.11 23.56 -5.97
N MET A 2 21.50 24.49 -6.84
CA MET A 2 21.84 24.17 -8.25
C MET A 2 22.99 23.16 -8.42
N TYR A 3 23.99 23.17 -7.53
CA TYR A 3 25.05 22.14 -7.49
C TYR A 3 24.49 20.73 -7.26
N GLU A 4 23.69 20.55 -6.20
CA GLU A 4 23.08 19.25 -5.88
C GLU A 4 22.13 18.79 -6.99
N LEU A 5 21.37 19.70 -7.61
CA LEU A 5 20.47 19.38 -8.72
C LEU A 5 21.24 18.84 -9.94
N LYS A 6 22.31 19.52 -10.38
CA LYS A 6 23.14 19.04 -11.49
C LYS A 6 23.74 17.67 -11.18
N LYS A 7 24.33 17.52 -10.00
CA LYS A 7 24.89 16.25 -9.53
C LYS A 7 23.85 15.13 -9.52
N PHE A 8 22.64 15.43 -9.05
CA PHE A 8 21.55 14.47 -8.96
C PHE A 8 21.06 14.00 -10.33
N ILE A 9 20.86 14.92 -11.28
CA ILE A 9 20.38 14.62 -12.64
C ILE A 9 21.42 13.85 -13.46
N PHE A 10 22.69 14.24 -13.40
CA PHE A 10 23.76 13.62 -14.20
C PHE A 10 24.29 12.31 -13.62
N ASN A 11 23.84 11.91 -12.43
CA ASN A 11 24.23 10.64 -11.84
C ASN A 11 23.43 9.48 -12.45
N LYS A 12 24.11 8.61 -13.19
CA LYS A 12 23.53 7.42 -13.84
C LYS A 12 22.81 6.50 -12.85
N ARG A 13 23.27 6.41 -11.60
CA ARG A 13 22.63 5.61 -10.54
C ARG A 13 21.22 6.15 -10.24
N ASN A 14 21.09 7.46 -10.06
CA ASN A 14 19.79 8.10 -9.80
C ASN A 14 18.83 7.93 -10.99
N VAL A 15 19.32 8.08 -12.23
CA VAL A 15 18.51 7.84 -13.44
C VAL A 15 18.00 6.40 -13.47
N GLY A 16 18.87 5.42 -13.17
CA GLY A 16 18.49 4.02 -13.04
C GLY A 16 17.44 3.76 -11.96
N VAL A 17 17.57 4.41 -10.79
CA VAL A 17 16.62 4.30 -9.67
C VAL A 17 15.23 4.84 -10.05
N PHE A 18 15.15 6.01 -10.72
CA PHE A 18 13.86 6.52 -11.22
C PHE A 18 13.29 5.65 -12.34
N GLY A 19 14.14 5.18 -13.26
CA GLY A 19 13.71 4.24 -14.30
C GLY A 19 13.12 2.97 -13.71
N PHE A 20 13.72 2.43 -12.65
CA PHE A 20 13.20 1.29 -11.92
C PHE A 20 11.85 1.59 -11.25
N LEU A 21 11.68 2.75 -10.61
CA LEU A 21 10.38 3.14 -10.03
C LEU A 21 9.28 3.18 -11.09
N VAL A 22 9.54 3.84 -12.22
CA VAL A 22 8.57 3.94 -13.33
C VAL A 22 8.24 2.55 -13.87
N PHE A 23 9.26 1.73 -14.15
CA PHE A 23 9.07 0.36 -14.61
C PHE A 23 8.26 -0.47 -13.62
N PHE A 24 8.59 -0.40 -12.33
CA PHE A 24 7.87 -1.11 -11.27
C PHE A 24 6.39 -0.73 -11.22
N LEU A 25 6.07 0.57 -11.26
CA LEU A 25 4.68 1.05 -11.25
C LEU A 25 3.92 0.62 -12.51
N VAL A 26 4.55 0.66 -13.68
CA VAL A 26 3.94 0.18 -14.94
C VAL A 26 3.67 -1.33 -14.86
N CYS A 27 4.61 -2.13 -14.35
CA CYS A 27 4.41 -3.56 -14.14
C CYS A 27 3.30 -3.83 -13.11
N PHE A 28 3.22 -3.05 -12.03
CA PHE A 28 2.17 -3.18 -11.02
C PHE A 28 0.77 -2.90 -11.62
N ILE A 29 0.64 -1.84 -12.41
CA ILE A 29 -0.62 -1.54 -13.11
C ILE A 29 -0.94 -2.64 -14.12
N GLY A 30 0.04 -3.10 -14.90
CA GLY A 30 -0.12 -4.19 -15.85
C GLY A 30 -0.55 -5.51 -15.19
N TYR A 31 -0.03 -5.80 -14.00
CA TYR A 31 -0.47 -6.94 -13.18
C TYR A 31 -1.94 -6.81 -12.78
N ASN A 32 -2.39 -5.64 -12.33
CA ASN A 32 -3.79 -5.41 -11.99
C ASN A 32 -4.71 -5.58 -13.22
N VAL A 33 -4.32 -5.04 -14.38
CA VAL A 33 -5.05 -5.24 -15.65
C VAL A 33 -5.16 -6.72 -16.02
N TYR A 34 -4.06 -7.47 -15.89
CA TYR A 34 -4.05 -8.91 -16.15
C TYR A 34 -4.99 -9.66 -15.20
N MET A 35 -4.92 -9.38 -13.90
CA MET A 35 -5.76 -10.02 -12.89
C MET A 35 -7.24 -9.68 -13.06
N ASP A 36 -7.58 -8.43 -13.39
CA ASP A 36 -8.94 -7.99 -13.66
C ASP A 36 -9.56 -8.76 -14.84
N LYS A 37 -8.80 -8.92 -15.93
CA LYS A 37 -9.25 -9.67 -17.12
C LYS A 37 -9.56 -11.14 -16.83
N HIS A 38 -8.77 -11.79 -15.97
CA HIS A 38 -8.94 -13.21 -15.61
C HIS A 38 -9.82 -13.44 -14.37
N TYR A 39 -10.35 -12.37 -13.77
CA TYR A 39 -11.14 -12.48 -12.55
C TYR A 39 -12.46 -13.21 -12.78
N ASN A 40 -13.21 -12.85 -13.81
CA ASN A 40 -14.52 -13.47 -14.11
C ASN A 40 -14.38 -14.98 -14.36
N GLU A 41 -13.39 -15.40 -15.14
CA GLU A 41 -13.10 -16.82 -15.38
C GLU A 41 -12.82 -17.59 -14.07
N SER A 42 -12.09 -16.96 -13.16
CA SER A 42 -11.75 -17.53 -11.85
C SER A 42 -13.00 -17.65 -10.96
N GLN A 43 -13.86 -16.64 -10.94
CA GLN A 43 -15.13 -16.66 -10.21
C GLN A 43 -16.08 -17.73 -10.77
N ILE A 44 -16.19 -17.84 -12.11
CA ILE A 44 -17.02 -18.86 -12.76
C ILE A 44 -16.60 -20.27 -12.31
N LYS A 45 -15.30 -20.57 -12.21
CA LYS A 45 -14.82 -21.88 -11.73
C LYS A 45 -15.24 -22.17 -10.29
N ILE A 46 -15.22 -21.16 -9.41
CA ILE A 46 -15.67 -21.30 -8.02
C ILE A 46 -17.16 -21.64 -7.97
N TYR A 47 -17.98 -20.87 -8.69
CA TYR A 47 -19.43 -21.10 -8.71
C TYR A 47 -19.83 -22.37 -9.45
N GLN A 48 -19.08 -22.80 -10.47
CA GLN A 48 -19.26 -24.11 -11.10
C GLN A 48 -18.98 -25.27 -10.13
N LYS A 49 -17.98 -25.13 -9.25
CA LYS A 49 -17.72 -26.12 -8.21
C LYS A 49 -18.88 -26.17 -7.21
N ALA A 50 -19.37 -25.01 -6.78
CA ALA A 50 -20.54 -24.93 -5.90
C ALA A 50 -21.80 -25.53 -6.53
N TYR A 51 -22.05 -25.22 -7.80
CA TYR A 51 -23.18 -25.76 -8.58
C TYR A 51 -23.16 -27.30 -8.57
N ARG A 52 -22.04 -27.92 -8.92
CA ARG A 52 -21.92 -29.40 -8.97
C ARG A 52 -22.06 -30.04 -7.59
N ILE A 53 -21.48 -29.43 -6.56
CA ILE A 53 -21.56 -29.96 -5.20
C ILE A 53 -22.99 -29.87 -4.69
N SER A 54 -23.65 -28.72 -4.89
CA SER A 54 -25.05 -28.56 -4.47
C SER A 54 -26.00 -29.50 -5.20
N GLU A 55 -25.79 -29.74 -6.50
CA GLU A 55 -26.54 -30.74 -7.28
C GLU A 55 -26.46 -32.14 -6.65
N ASN A 56 -25.25 -32.65 -6.37
CA ASN A 56 -25.08 -33.96 -5.74
C ASN A 56 -25.68 -34.01 -4.32
N ARG A 57 -25.54 -32.93 -3.54
CA ARG A 57 -26.03 -32.87 -2.17
C ARG A 57 -27.56 -32.80 -2.07
N MET A 58 -28.24 -32.32 -3.10
CA MET A 58 -29.72 -32.33 -3.15
C MET A 58 -30.25 -33.76 -3.14
N ASP A 59 -29.58 -34.68 -3.84
CA ASP A 59 -29.97 -36.10 -3.95
C ASP A 59 -29.57 -36.91 -2.71
N GLU A 60 -28.50 -36.50 -2.02
CA GLU A 60 -27.96 -37.15 -0.81
C GLU A 60 -28.54 -36.59 0.51
N ALA A 61 -29.39 -35.57 0.45
CA ALA A 61 -29.86 -34.83 1.63
C ALA A 61 -30.60 -35.73 2.63
N GLY A 62 -30.28 -35.60 3.91
CA GLY A 62 -30.90 -36.39 4.98
C GLY A 62 -32.28 -35.88 5.40
N SER A 63 -32.65 -34.66 4.99
CA SER A 63 -33.93 -34.03 5.28
C SER A 63 -34.42 -33.15 4.12
N GLU A 64 -35.72 -32.86 4.11
CA GLU A 64 -36.32 -31.93 3.14
C GLU A 64 -35.75 -30.51 3.29
N GLU A 65 -35.47 -30.07 4.53
CA GLU A 65 -34.85 -28.77 4.82
C GLU A 65 -33.44 -28.66 4.22
N GLU A 66 -32.62 -29.71 4.36
CA GLU A 66 -31.27 -29.76 3.78
C GLU A 66 -31.34 -29.78 2.24
N SER A 67 -32.25 -30.55 1.65
CA SER A 67 -32.46 -30.58 0.20
C SER A 67 -32.88 -29.19 -0.33
N GLU A 68 -33.76 -28.49 0.39
CA GLU A 68 -34.20 -27.14 0.03
C GLU A 68 -33.05 -26.13 0.12
N PHE A 69 -32.19 -26.24 1.12
CA PHE A 69 -30.99 -25.43 1.24
C PHE A 69 -30.07 -25.60 0.02
N TRP A 70 -29.72 -26.84 -0.34
CA TRP A 70 -28.84 -27.10 -1.47
C TRP A 70 -29.46 -26.68 -2.80
N LYS A 71 -30.78 -26.77 -2.95
CA LYS A 71 -31.52 -26.24 -4.10
C LYS A 71 -31.40 -24.72 -4.23
N LYS A 72 -31.39 -23.98 -3.11
CA LYS A 72 -31.15 -22.53 -3.10
C LYS A 72 -29.71 -22.21 -3.51
N VAL A 73 -28.73 -22.95 -3.00
CA VAL A 73 -27.30 -22.81 -3.38
C VAL A 73 -27.10 -23.07 -4.88
N TYR A 74 -27.67 -24.15 -5.40
CA TYR A 74 -27.62 -24.52 -6.83
C TYR A 74 -28.14 -23.39 -7.73
N ARG A 75 -29.33 -22.88 -7.41
CA ARG A 75 -29.97 -21.80 -8.18
C ARG A 75 -29.15 -20.52 -8.16
N ASN A 76 -28.66 -20.12 -6.98
CA ASN A 76 -27.87 -18.91 -6.85
C ASN A 76 -26.50 -19.04 -7.54
N ALA A 77 -25.81 -20.17 -7.40
CA ALA A 77 -24.55 -20.44 -8.11
C ALA A 77 -24.75 -20.34 -9.63
N SER A 78 -25.83 -20.92 -10.17
CA SER A 78 -26.17 -20.83 -11.59
C SER A 78 -26.37 -19.36 -12.04
N GLY A 79 -27.12 -18.57 -11.27
CA GLY A 79 -27.32 -17.14 -11.53
C GLY A 79 -26.01 -16.35 -11.52
N LEU A 80 -25.14 -16.59 -10.53
CA LEU A 80 -23.82 -15.95 -10.46
C LEU A 80 -22.92 -16.31 -11.65
N ILE A 81 -22.93 -17.57 -12.10
CA ILE A 81 -22.21 -17.98 -13.32
C ILE A 81 -22.70 -17.17 -14.52
N HIS A 82 -24.02 -17.02 -14.68
CA HIS A 82 -24.61 -16.26 -15.77
C HIS A 82 -24.15 -14.80 -15.78
N PHE A 83 -24.23 -14.11 -14.62
CA PHE A 83 -23.78 -12.73 -14.50
C PHE A 83 -22.29 -12.56 -14.84
N TYR A 84 -21.42 -13.44 -14.35
CA TYR A 84 -19.98 -13.37 -14.67
C TYR A 84 -19.68 -13.69 -16.14
N TYR A 85 -20.43 -14.61 -16.76
CA TYR A 85 -20.27 -14.97 -18.17
C TYR A 85 -20.67 -13.81 -19.10
N ASN A 86 -21.77 -13.13 -18.78
CA ASN A 86 -22.26 -11.99 -19.55
C ASN A 86 -21.58 -10.65 -19.21
N SER A 87 -20.68 -10.63 -18.22
CA SER A 87 -20.06 -9.39 -17.70
C SER A 87 -21.07 -8.38 -17.13
N GLU A 88 -22.11 -8.91 -16.48
CA GLU A 88 -23.18 -8.15 -15.83
C GLU A 88 -22.96 -8.04 -14.30
N ASN A 89 -21.71 -8.26 -13.87
CA ASN A 89 -21.27 -8.28 -12.47
C ASN A 89 -21.19 -6.89 -11.79
N LYS A 90 -21.83 -5.88 -12.37
CA LYS A 90 -21.97 -4.52 -11.83
C LYS A 90 -23.43 -4.11 -11.60
N THR A 91 -24.38 -4.95 -11.99
CA THR A 91 -25.82 -4.67 -11.91
C THR A 91 -26.36 -4.80 -10.48
N ASP A 92 -27.48 -4.12 -10.20
CA ASP A 92 -28.18 -4.28 -8.92
C ASP A 92 -28.68 -5.72 -8.70
N GLU A 93 -29.06 -6.42 -9.78
CA GLU A 93 -29.46 -7.82 -9.74
C GLU A 93 -28.30 -8.74 -9.32
N PHE A 94 -27.09 -8.46 -9.82
CA PHE A 94 -25.90 -9.17 -9.38
C PHE A 94 -25.60 -8.94 -7.89
N ILE A 95 -25.75 -7.70 -7.40
CA ILE A 95 -25.59 -7.39 -5.97
C ILE A 95 -26.58 -8.20 -5.13
N GLU A 96 -27.84 -8.32 -5.55
CA GLU A 96 -28.84 -9.15 -4.87
C GLU A 96 -28.47 -10.64 -4.88
N SER A 97 -27.99 -11.15 -6.02
CA SER A 97 -27.52 -12.54 -6.11
C SER A 97 -26.36 -12.80 -5.14
N LYS A 98 -25.40 -11.86 -5.05
CA LYS A 98 -24.27 -11.92 -4.10
C LYS A 98 -24.72 -11.81 -2.64
N LEU A 99 -25.69 -10.96 -2.32
CA LEU A 99 -26.27 -10.86 -0.98
C LEU A 99 -26.95 -12.17 -0.57
N SER A 100 -27.72 -12.77 -1.48
CA SER A 100 -28.34 -14.07 -1.28
C SER A 100 -27.29 -15.17 -1.12
N TRP A 101 -26.20 -15.14 -1.89
CA TRP A 101 -25.09 -16.08 -1.75
C TRP A 101 -24.47 -16.00 -0.36
N ASN A 102 -24.13 -14.79 0.10
CA ASN A 102 -23.54 -14.59 1.42
C ASN A 102 -24.49 -15.03 2.54
N HIS A 103 -25.80 -14.81 2.39
CA HIS A 103 -26.79 -15.32 3.32
C HIS A 103 -26.77 -16.86 3.40
N LEU A 104 -26.76 -17.54 2.26
CA LEU A 104 -26.69 -19.01 2.20
C LEU A 104 -25.40 -19.56 2.80
N MET A 105 -24.25 -18.92 2.54
CA MET A 105 -22.96 -19.36 3.11
C MET A 105 -22.91 -19.18 4.63
N LEU A 106 -23.48 -18.08 5.15
CA LEU A 106 -23.61 -17.86 6.59
C LEU A 106 -24.58 -18.85 7.24
N GLN A 107 -25.68 -19.18 6.56
CA GLN A 107 -26.63 -20.21 7.00
C GLN A 107 -25.95 -21.58 7.07
N ALA A 108 -25.26 -22.00 6.01
CA ALA A 108 -24.50 -23.24 6.00
C ALA A 108 -23.50 -23.35 7.15
N ASN A 109 -22.79 -22.25 7.46
CA ASN A 109 -21.86 -22.25 8.58
C ASN A 109 -22.57 -22.41 9.94
N ASN A 110 -23.76 -21.83 10.12
CA ASN A 110 -24.54 -21.96 11.36
C ASN A 110 -25.13 -23.37 11.52
N GLU A 111 -25.54 -23.98 10.41
CA GLU A 111 -26.15 -25.32 10.37
C GLU A 111 -25.10 -26.45 10.31
N GLY A 112 -23.83 -26.11 10.12
CA GLY A 112 -22.72 -27.07 10.12
C GLY A 112 -22.49 -27.78 8.78
N TYR A 113 -23.00 -27.24 7.67
CA TYR A 113 -22.81 -27.80 6.34
C TYR A 113 -21.38 -27.63 5.84
N ILE A 114 -20.84 -28.67 5.19
CA ILE A 114 -19.48 -28.69 4.65
C ILE A 114 -19.45 -27.94 3.32
N ILE A 115 -19.01 -26.68 3.34
CA ILE A 115 -18.92 -25.80 2.15
C ILE A 115 -17.49 -25.37 1.79
N ASN A 116 -16.49 -25.79 2.58
CA ASN A 116 -15.08 -25.38 2.45
C ASN A 116 -14.45 -25.72 1.09
N ASP A 117 -15.07 -26.62 0.33
CA ASP A 117 -14.66 -26.99 -1.01
C ASP A 117 -14.73 -25.83 -2.01
N PHE A 118 -15.71 -24.95 -1.87
CA PHE A 118 -15.95 -23.84 -2.80
C PHE A 118 -16.05 -22.49 -2.10
N GLU A 119 -16.36 -22.45 -0.80
CA GLU A 119 -16.32 -21.25 0.01
C GLU A 119 -15.13 -21.30 0.97
N LYS A 120 -14.12 -20.47 0.71
CA LYS A 120 -12.90 -20.39 1.54
C LYS A 120 -12.92 -19.20 2.50
N ARG A 121 -13.90 -18.30 2.36
CA ARG A 121 -13.99 -17.08 3.16
C ARG A 121 -14.57 -17.42 4.52
N ASP A 122 -14.00 -16.79 5.56
CA ASP A 122 -14.55 -16.91 6.90
C ASP A 122 -15.87 -16.12 7.06
N VAL A 123 -16.58 -16.44 8.15
CA VAL A 123 -17.85 -15.78 8.52
C VAL A 123 -17.71 -14.27 8.60
N GLN A 124 -16.58 -13.77 9.11
CA GLN A 124 -16.36 -12.35 9.30
C GLN A 124 -16.23 -11.62 7.96
N THR A 125 -15.56 -12.24 7.00
CA THR A 125 -15.35 -11.76 5.63
C THR A 125 -16.69 -11.72 4.89
N LEU A 126 -17.51 -12.76 4.99
CA LEU A 126 -18.87 -12.79 4.43
C LEU A 126 -19.76 -11.70 5.03
N GLN A 127 -19.68 -11.46 6.35
CA GLN A 127 -20.42 -10.38 6.99
C GLN A 127 -19.96 -8.99 6.54
N ASN A 128 -18.66 -8.79 6.36
CA ASN A 128 -18.09 -7.53 5.91
C ASN A 128 -18.48 -7.25 4.45
N GLU A 129 -18.36 -8.23 3.56
CA GLU A 129 -18.83 -8.12 2.17
C GLU A 129 -20.34 -7.85 2.11
N THR A 130 -21.15 -8.52 2.93
CA THR A 130 -22.61 -8.24 3.01
C THR A 130 -22.90 -6.80 3.38
N LYS A 131 -22.15 -6.22 4.34
CA LYS A 131 -22.28 -4.80 4.71
C LYS A 131 -21.81 -3.89 3.57
N GLN A 132 -20.75 -4.27 2.86
CA GLN A 132 -20.23 -3.53 1.71
C GLN A 132 -21.26 -3.46 0.59
N LEU A 133 -21.81 -4.60 0.17
CA LEU A 133 -22.83 -4.72 -0.87
C LEU A 133 -24.10 -3.91 -0.53
N LYS A 134 -24.56 -3.99 0.72
CA LYS A 134 -25.70 -3.16 1.20
C LYS A 134 -25.40 -1.66 1.11
N TYR A 135 -24.17 -1.24 1.42
CA TYR A 135 -23.77 0.16 1.30
C TYR A 135 -23.71 0.61 -0.16
N LEU A 136 -23.14 -0.21 -1.06
CA LEU A 136 -23.08 0.07 -2.50
C LEU A 136 -24.48 0.29 -3.06
N LYS A 137 -25.40 -0.65 -2.82
CA LYS A 137 -26.79 -0.55 -3.26
C LYS A 137 -27.50 0.69 -2.71
N LYS A 138 -27.37 0.94 -1.40
CA LYS A 138 -28.04 2.07 -0.74
C LYS A 138 -27.60 3.43 -1.30
N ASN A 139 -26.32 3.56 -1.67
CA ASN A 139 -25.75 4.83 -2.13
C ASN A 139 -25.64 4.91 -3.67
N HIS A 140 -26.20 3.93 -4.40
CA HIS A 140 -26.12 3.84 -5.87
C HIS A 140 -24.68 3.92 -6.38
N ILE A 141 -23.76 3.24 -5.69
CA ILE A 141 -22.35 3.14 -6.08
C ILE A 141 -22.18 1.84 -6.85
N GLU A 142 -21.71 1.95 -8.09
CA GLU A 142 -21.39 0.82 -8.95
C GLU A 142 -20.31 -0.07 -8.32
N MET A 143 -20.53 -1.38 -8.37
CA MET A 143 -19.57 -2.35 -7.87
C MET A 143 -18.32 -2.39 -8.75
N LEU A 144 -17.15 -2.69 -8.19
CA LEU A 144 -15.98 -2.97 -9.01
C LEU A 144 -16.15 -4.31 -9.75
N ASN A 145 -15.68 -4.37 -11.00
CA ASN A 145 -15.61 -5.58 -11.81
C ASN A 145 -14.85 -6.68 -11.07
N SER A 146 -13.71 -6.30 -10.51
CA SER A 146 -12.88 -7.15 -9.69
C SER A 146 -12.16 -6.33 -8.61
N PRO A 147 -11.57 -6.97 -7.59
CA PRO A 147 -10.66 -6.31 -6.66
C PRO A 147 -9.46 -5.64 -7.34
N TYR A 148 -9.14 -6.02 -8.58
CA TYR A 148 -7.99 -5.55 -9.35
C TYR A 148 -8.36 -4.52 -10.42
N GLU A 149 -9.62 -4.05 -10.46
CA GLU A 149 -10.07 -3.09 -11.47
C GLU A 149 -9.13 -1.87 -11.49
N PRO A 150 -8.48 -1.57 -12.63
CA PRO A 150 -7.34 -0.66 -12.67
C PRO A 150 -7.72 0.82 -12.69
N ASN A 151 -8.79 1.22 -12.00
CA ASN A 151 -9.16 2.64 -11.86
C ASN A 151 -8.24 3.36 -10.84
N THR A 152 -8.15 4.70 -10.94
CA THR A 152 -7.24 5.53 -10.13
C THR A 152 -7.35 5.24 -8.64
N PHE A 153 -8.57 5.27 -8.10
CA PHE A 153 -8.81 5.13 -6.67
C PHE A 153 -8.50 3.73 -6.16
N ASN A 154 -8.80 2.69 -6.95
CA ASN A 154 -8.48 1.32 -6.59
C ASN A 154 -6.98 1.02 -6.69
N ILE A 155 -6.29 1.46 -7.76
CA ILE A 155 -4.83 1.33 -7.87
C ILE A 155 -4.14 2.00 -6.68
N PHE A 156 -4.62 3.18 -6.29
CA PHE A 156 -4.11 3.85 -5.10
C PHE A 156 -4.30 2.96 -3.87
N ASN A 157 -5.53 2.51 -3.60
CA ASN A 157 -5.82 1.63 -2.47
C ASN A 157 -4.94 0.38 -2.45
N GLU A 158 -4.79 -0.31 -3.58
CA GLU A 158 -3.98 -1.52 -3.74
C GLU A 158 -2.48 -1.27 -3.54
N LEU A 159 -1.94 -0.16 -4.05
CA LEU A 159 -0.54 0.20 -3.88
C LEU A 159 -0.18 0.32 -2.40
N PHE A 160 -1.05 0.93 -1.60
CA PHE A 160 -0.79 1.05 -0.18
C PHE A 160 -1.06 -0.30 0.51
N ASN A 161 -2.18 -0.98 0.23
CA ASN A 161 -2.58 -2.26 0.85
C ASN A 161 -1.52 -3.37 0.72
N GLN A 162 -0.89 -3.50 -0.44
CA GLN A 162 0.03 -4.60 -0.73
C GLN A 162 1.45 -4.40 -0.17
N LYS A 163 1.62 -3.52 0.84
CA LYS A 163 2.93 -3.21 1.45
C LYS A 163 3.95 -2.65 0.44
N LEU A 164 3.51 -2.22 -0.76
CA LEU A 164 4.38 -1.63 -1.79
C LEU A 164 4.89 -0.24 -1.38
N TYR A 165 4.29 0.34 -0.35
CA TYR A 165 4.85 1.45 0.41
C TYR A 165 6.32 1.24 0.81
N LEU A 166 6.70 0.02 1.20
CA LEU A 166 8.09 -0.31 1.53
C LEU A 166 9.02 -0.02 0.35
N VAL A 167 8.63 -0.42 -0.87
CA VAL A 167 9.44 -0.23 -2.09
C VAL A 167 9.76 1.25 -2.30
N VAL A 168 8.77 2.13 -2.10
CA VAL A 168 8.95 3.58 -2.20
C VAL A 168 9.97 4.10 -1.17
N MET A 169 9.91 3.62 0.07
CA MET A 169 10.87 4.00 1.12
C MET A 169 12.29 3.50 0.84
N LEU A 170 12.44 2.28 0.29
CA LEU A 170 13.76 1.76 -0.08
C LEU A 170 14.38 2.56 -1.23
N ILE A 171 13.58 2.91 -2.25
CA ILE A 171 14.01 3.77 -3.36
C ILE A 171 14.48 5.13 -2.83
N LEU A 172 13.72 5.72 -1.90
CA LEU A 172 14.12 6.97 -1.26
C LEU A 172 15.46 6.83 -0.52
N CYS A 173 15.66 5.76 0.26
CA CYS A 173 16.93 5.51 0.95
C CYS A 173 18.13 5.46 0.00
N ILE A 174 17.97 4.82 -1.17
CA ILE A 174 19.01 4.76 -2.21
C ILE A 174 19.30 6.15 -2.76
N LEU A 175 18.29 6.96 -3.07
CA LEU A 175 18.49 8.34 -3.54
C LEU A 175 19.20 9.22 -2.51
N LEU A 176 18.87 9.06 -1.22
CA LEU A 176 19.49 9.81 -0.13
C LEU A 176 20.98 9.47 0.05
N CYS A 177 21.36 8.22 -0.21
CA CYS A 177 22.76 7.80 -0.23
C CYS A 177 23.61 8.69 -1.14
N ASP A 178 23.13 8.96 -2.34
CA ASP A 178 23.84 9.72 -3.38
C ASP A 178 23.91 11.20 -3.01
N ILE A 179 22.82 11.71 -2.45
CA ILE A 179 22.73 13.11 -2.03
C ILE A 179 23.73 13.37 -0.89
N PHE A 180 23.79 12.50 0.11
CA PHE A 180 24.66 12.70 1.27
C PHE A 180 26.10 12.25 1.04
N GLY A 181 26.32 11.11 0.40
CA GLY A 181 27.59 10.38 0.46
C GLY A 181 28.49 10.46 -0.77
N LEU A 182 28.01 10.92 -1.93
CA LEU A 182 28.79 10.88 -3.18
C LEU A 182 30.06 11.75 -3.12
N GLU A 183 30.09 12.84 -2.36
CA GLU A 183 31.32 13.61 -2.14
C GLU A 183 32.38 12.85 -1.32
N MET A 184 31.93 11.98 -0.41
CA MET A 184 32.83 11.15 0.40
C MET A 184 33.43 10.04 -0.46
N GLU A 185 32.60 9.37 -1.27
CA GLU A 185 33.04 8.31 -2.20
C GLU A 185 34.05 8.83 -3.24
N SER A 186 33.81 10.03 -3.76
CA SER A 186 34.64 10.63 -4.81
C SER A 186 35.88 11.38 -4.29
N GLY A 187 36.07 11.51 -2.98
CA GLY A 187 37.17 12.27 -2.38
C GLY A 187 37.05 13.80 -2.49
N PHE A 188 36.06 14.31 -3.24
CA PHE A 188 35.80 15.75 -3.40
C PHE A 188 35.40 16.45 -2.10
N TYR A 189 35.04 15.69 -1.07
CA TYR A 189 34.70 16.22 0.26
C TYR A 189 35.79 17.14 0.82
N LYS A 190 37.08 16.83 0.59
CA LYS A 190 38.21 17.67 1.05
C LYS A 190 38.13 19.09 0.50
N ASN A 191 37.88 19.22 -0.80
CA ASN A 191 37.75 20.52 -1.47
C ASN A 191 36.51 21.29 -0.99
N LEU A 192 35.41 20.57 -0.75
CA LEU A 192 34.16 21.15 -0.29
C LEU A 192 34.30 21.73 1.13
N TYR A 193 35.03 21.08 2.03
CA TYR A 193 35.16 21.51 3.43
C TYR A 193 36.31 22.48 3.70
N VAL A 194 37.24 22.65 2.76
CA VAL A 194 38.23 23.75 2.76
C VAL A 194 37.61 25.05 2.20
N SER A 195 36.44 24.96 1.55
CA SER A 195 35.73 26.14 1.05
C SER A 195 35.25 27.08 2.19
N ARG A 196 34.97 28.35 1.84
CA ARG A 196 34.41 29.35 2.78
C ARG A 196 33.01 29.01 3.33
N ILE A 197 32.37 27.95 2.83
CA ILE A 197 31.01 27.59 3.23
C ILE A 197 31.07 26.79 4.54
N SER A 198 30.28 27.20 5.54
CA SER A 198 30.23 26.48 6.81
C SER A 198 29.69 25.06 6.64
N LYS A 199 30.27 24.10 7.38
CA LYS A 199 29.85 22.68 7.39
C LYS A 199 28.35 22.51 7.62
N GLN A 200 27.78 23.28 8.55
CA GLN A 200 26.35 23.26 8.83
C GLN A 200 25.50 23.71 7.62
N LYS A 201 25.95 24.73 6.89
CA LYS A 201 25.25 25.21 5.69
C LYS A 201 25.31 24.18 4.56
N ILE A 202 26.40 23.42 4.44
CA ILE A 202 26.50 22.29 3.51
C ILE A 202 25.45 21.23 3.86
N LEU A 203 25.43 20.76 5.11
CA LEU A 203 24.49 19.73 5.54
C LEU A 203 23.03 20.19 5.42
N LEU A 204 22.72 21.43 5.80
CA LEU A 204 21.37 21.98 5.65
C LEU A 204 20.91 22.04 4.18
N ASN A 205 21.82 22.40 3.26
CA ASN A 205 21.51 22.39 1.83
C ASN A 205 21.25 20.97 1.31
N LYS A 206 21.98 19.97 1.82
CA LYS A 206 21.72 18.56 1.51
C LYS A 206 20.36 18.12 2.03
N MET A 207 20.02 18.42 3.28
CA MET A 207 18.68 18.11 3.83
C MET A 207 17.55 18.76 3.01
N LYS A 208 17.68 20.05 2.64
CA LYS A 208 16.70 20.73 1.79
C LYS A 208 16.55 20.07 0.43
N PHE A 209 17.66 19.66 -0.17
CA PHE A 209 17.63 18.95 -1.45
C PHE A 209 17.05 17.53 -1.32
N SER A 210 17.31 16.84 -0.22
CA SER A 210 16.71 15.54 0.10
C SER A 210 15.19 15.63 0.25
N LEU A 211 14.67 16.68 0.91
CA LEU A 211 13.23 16.94 0.98
C LEU A 211 12.63 17.22 -0.41
N PHE A 212 13.34 17.97 -1.25
CA PHE A 212 12.93 18.18 -2.64
C PHE A 212 12.90 16.86 -3.44
N ALA A 213 13.92 16.02 -3.31
CA ALA A 213 13.98 14.71 -3.98
C ALA A 213 12.84 13.77 -3.53
N ALA A 214 12.53 13.76 -2.23
CA ALA A 214 11.40 13.01 -1.68
C ALA A 214 10.06 13.51 -2.24
N ALA A 215 9.83 14.82 -2.25
CA ALA A 215 8.62 15.41 -2.82
C ALA A 215 8.50 15.10 -4.33
N PHE A 216 9.60 15.22 -5.07
CA PHE A 216 9.63 14.89 -6.50
C PHE A 216 9.27 13.42 -6.75
N LEU A 217 9.81 12.49 -5.96
CA LEU A 217 9.47 11.06 -6.05
C LEU A 217 7.97 10.82 -5.86
N ILE A 218 7.37 11.42 -4.82
CA ILE A 218 5.95 11.30 -4.54
C ILE A 218 5.13 11.86 -5.71
N ILE A 219 5.51 13.02 -6.24
CA ILE A 219 4.81 13.63 -7.39
C ILE A 219 4.86 12.72 -8.62
N VAL A 220 6.02 12.13 -8.94
CA VAL A 220 6.16 11.19 -10.07
C VAL A 220 5.25 9.98 -9.88
N MET A 221 5.21 9.40 -8.68
CA MET A 221 4.35 8.27 -8.36
C MET A 221 2.86 8.64 -8.52
N LEU A 222 2.43 9.78 -7.97
CA LEU A 222 1.06 10.27 -8.11
C LEU A 222 0.69 10.53 -9.56
N LEU A 223 1.61 11.09 -10.35
CA LEU A 223 1.39 11.39 -11.77
C LEU A 223 1.14 10.11 -12.57
N ILE A 224 1.88 9.03 -12.31
CA ILE A 224 1.67 7.73 -12.96
C ILE A 224 0.28 7.15 -12.63
N ILE A 225 -0.16 7.27 -11.38
CA ILE A 225 -1.50 6.81 -10.94
C ILE A 225 -2.62 7.67 -11.57
N VAL A 226 -2.40 8.98 -11.71
CA VAL A 226 -3.36 9.85 -12.40
C VAL A 226 -3.41 9.54 -13.90
N LEU A 227 -2.27 9.26 -14.53
CA LEU A 227 -2.20 8.85 -15.93
C LEU A 227 -2.91 7.51 -16.17
N SER A 228 -2.82 6.54 -15.26
CA SER A 228 -3.59 5.30 -15.38
C SER A 228 -5.10 5.56 -15.31
N GLY A 229 -5.51 6.56 -14.52
CA GLY A 229 -6.89 7.05 -14.49
C GLY A 229 -7.43 7.57 -15.81
N LEU A 230 -6.57 8.14 -16.67
CA LEU A 230 -6.98 8.59 -18.01
C LEU A 230 -7.27 7.41 -18.95
N ILE A 231 -6.65 6.25 -18.70
CA ILE A 231 -6.79 5.05 -19.53
C ILE A 231 -7.95 4.17 -19.03
N PHE A 232 -8.06 3.99 -17.71
CA PHE A 232 -8.96 3.01 -17.09
C PHE A 232 -10.12 3.64 -16.32
N GLY A 233 -10.18 4.97 -16.22
CA GLY A 233 -11.17 5.70 -15.45
C GLY A 233 -10.74 6.01 -14.02
N ILE A 234 -11.41 6.99 -13.41
CA ILE A 234 -11.06 7.50 -12.08
C ILE A 234 -11.61 6.60 -10.96
N GLY A 235 -12.80 6.02 -11.16
CA GLY A 235 -13.55 5.27 -10.14
C GLY A 235 -14.34 6.19 -9.20
N ASN A 236 -15.05 5.58 -8.24
CA ASN A 236 -15.85 6.31 -7.25
C ASN A 236 -15.07 6.52 -5.94
N CYS A 237 -14.93 7.77 -5.50
CA CYS A 237 -14.17 8.12 -4.29
C CYS A 237 -14.87 7.73 -2.98
N ASP A 238 -16.19 7.51 -3.02
CA ASP A 238 -17.01 7.05 -1.90
C ASP A 238 -17.10 5.52 -1.84
N TYR A 239 -16.38 4.81 -2.71
CA TYR A 239 -16.35 3.35 -2.68
C TYR A 239 -15.87 2.84 -1.31
N PRO A 240 -16.58 1.90 -0.67
CA PRO A 240 -16.25 1.38 0.65
C PRO A 240 -15.22 0.24 0.59
N TYR A 241 -14.25 0.25 1.49
CA TYR A 241 -13.36 -0.86 1.80
C TYR A 241 -13.48 -1.26 3.27
N PHE A 242 -13.31 -2.56 3.56
CA PHE A 242 -13.32 -3.08 4.92
C PHE A 242 -11.92 -3.38 5.41
N TYR A 243 -11.60 -2.87 6.59
CA TYR A 243 -10.40 -3.21 7.35
C TYR A 243 -10.78 -3.58 8.78
N PHE A 244 -10.47 -4.81 9.20
CA PHE A 244 -10.72 -5.33 10.56
C PHE A 244 -12.12 -4.94 11.10
N ASN A 245 -13.16 -5.14 10.29
CA ASN A 245 -14.60 -4.90 10.57
C ASN A 245 -15.08 -3.44 10.51
N GLN A 246 -14.23 -2.50 10.14
CA GLN A 246 -14.62 -1.11 9.94
C GLN A 246 -14.63 -0.75 8.45
N MET A 247 -15.66 -0.02 8.04
CA MET A 247 -15.81 0.47 6.68
C MET A 247 -15.14 1.85 6.56
N TYR A 248 -14.31 2.01 5.54
CA TYR A 248 -13.67 3.26 5.18
C TYR A 248 -13.93 3.55 3.71
N THR A 249 -14.16 4.81 3.37
CA THR A 249 -14.26 5.24 1.97
C THR A 249 -12.87 5.39 1.36
N VAL A 250 -12.73 5.19 0.04
CA VAL A 250 -11.42 5.34 -0.63
C VAL A 250 -10.82 6.72 -0.41
N LYS A 251 -11.62 7.79 -0.49
CA LYS A 251 -11.12 9.14 -0.24
C LYS A 251 -10.44 9.29 1.12
N GLU A 252 -10.98 8.65 2.17
CA GLU A 252 -10.37 8.69 3.49
C GLU A 252 -9.06 7.91 3.54
N ILE A 253 -9.02 6.74 2.90
CA ILE A 253 -7.83 5.89 2.83
C ILE A 253 -6.72 6.64 2.09
N VAL A 254 -7.02 7.12 0.88
CA VAL A 254 -6.10 7.87 0.02
C VAL A 254 -5.54 9.09 0.77
N ALA A 255 -6.39 9.92 1.36
CA ALA A 255 -5.95 11.13 2.06
C ALA A 255 -5.00 10.81 3.23
N LYS A 256 -5.35 9.82 4.06
CA LYS A 256 -4.52 9.39 5.20
C LYS A 256 -3.20 8.78 4.73
N SER A 257 -3.22 7.99 3.67
CA SER A 257 -2.04 7.37 3.07
C SER A 257 -1.06 8.39 2.48
N ILE A 258 -1.56 9.45 1.80
CA ILE A 258 -0.71 10.55 1.30
C ILE A 258 -0.04 11.29 2.45
N ILE A 259 -0.80 11.62 3.51
CA ILE A 259 -0.24 12.31 4.70
C ILE A 259 0.90 11.47 5.30
N LEU A 260 0.65 10.18 5.50
CA LEU A 260 1.64 9.27 6.08
C LEU A 260 2.88 9.12 5.18
N LEU A 261 2.68 8.98 3.86
CA LEU A 261 3.77 8.92 2.88
C LEU A 261 4.68 10.14 2.93
N VAL A 262 4.09 11.34 2.96
CA VAL A 262 4.84 12.60 3.02
C VAL A 262 5.64 12.68 4.31
N VAL A 263 4.99 12.42 5.44
CA VAL A 263 5.62 12.60 6.75
C VAL A 263 6.71 11.56 7.02
N GLU A 264 6.50 10.31 6.62
CA GLU A 264 7.53 9.28 6.70
C GLU A 264 8.71 9.57 5.78
N SER A 265 8.46 10.08 4.57
CA SER A 265 9.55 10.50 3.69
C SER A 265 10.40 11.60 4.34
N VAL A 266 9.77 12.53 5.07
CA VAL A 266 10.46 13.56 5.87
C VAL A 266 11.27 12.91 7.00
N PHE A 267 10.71 11.95 7.72
CA PHE A 267 11.43 11.19 8.75
C PHE A 267 12.68 10.50 8.19
N VAL A 268 12.56 9.82 7.04
CA VAL A 268 13.67 9.12 6.37
C VAL A 268 14.82 10.07 6.02
N VAL A 269 14.52 11.31 5.62
CA VAL A 269 15.53 12.35 5.41
C VAL A 269 16.27 12.69 6.71
N GLY A 270 15.53 12.84 7.81
CA GLY A 270 16.10 13.16 9.13
C GLY A 270 17.03 12.07 9.64
N ILE A 271 16.59 10.82 9.64
CA ILE A 271 17.42 9.69 10.11
C ILE A 271 18.63 9.47 9.19
N SER A 272 18.47 9.61 7.88
CA SER A 272 19.59 9.50 6.93
C SER A 272 20.65 10.59 7.13
N SER A 273 20.24 11.82 7.45
CA SER A 273 21.16 12.90 7.83
C SER A 273 21.95 12.58 9.10
N LEU A 274 21.29 11.99 10.10
CA LEU A 274 21.95 11.57 11.33
C LEU A 274 22.96 10.44 11.06
N LEU A 275 22.56 9.40 10.34
CA LEU A 275 23.43 8.27 9.97
C LEU A 275 24.64 8.72 9.15
N PHE A 276 24.44 9.64 8.20
CA PHE A 276 25.52 10.27 7.45
C PHE A 276 26.48 10.99 8.39
N THR A 277 25.95 11.78 9.32
CA THR A 277 26.75 12.57 10.26
C THR A 277 27.52 11.69 11.25
N CYS A 278 27.06 10.48 11.55
CA CYS A 278 27.77 9.53 12.41
C CYS A 278 28.86 8.75 11.65
N SER A 279 28.56 8.27 10.44
CA SER A 279 29.45 7.35 9.71
C SER A 279 30.36 8.02 8.67
N LEU A 280 29.92 9.11 8.04
CA LEU A 280 30.48 9.66 6.78
C LEU A 280 30.59 8.62 5.65
N ASN A 281 29.82 7.53 5.74
CA ASN A 281 29.84 6.44 4.78
C ASN A 281 28.44 6.31 4.15
N SER A 282 28.39 6.48 2.84
CA SER A 282 27.20 6.34 1.99
C SER A 282 26.55 4.96 2.15
N GLY A 283 27.33 3.88 2.02
CA GLY A 283 26.86 2.51 2.14
C GLY A 283 26.30 2.18 3.51
N PHE A 284 26.82 2.81 4.58
CA PHE A 284 26.31 2.63 5.93
C PHE A 284 24.88 3.18 6.09
N ILE A 285 24.56 4.34 5.48
CA ILE A 285 23.21 4.92 5.53
C ILE A 285 22.19 3.96 4.95
N VAL A 286 22.49 3.41 3.76
CA VAL A 286 21.57 2.49 3.07
C VAL A 286 21.44 1.20 3.87
N ALA A 287 22.55 0.57 4.24
CA ALA A 287 22.54 -0.70 4.95
C ALA A 287 21.73 -0.62 6.25
N VAL A 288 21.95 0.42 7.07
CA VAL A 288 21.24 0.57 8.35
C VAL A 288 19.75 0.83 8.14
N ASN A 289 19.37 1.73 7.22
CA ASN A 289 17.96 1.97 6.93
C ASN A 289 17.25 0.70 6.42
N LEU A 290 17.88 -0.06 5.52
CA LEU A 290 17.34 -1.32 5.00
C LEU A 290 17.15 -2.35 6.12
N ILE A 291 18.15 -2.51 6.99
CA ILE A 291 18.09 -3.45 8.12
C ILE A 291 16.98 -3.02 9.09
N LEU A 292 16.86 -1.74 9.42
CA LEU A 292 15.82 -1.24 10.32
C LEU A 292 14.43 -1.46 9.72
N TYR A 293 14.23 -1.12 8.46
CA TYR A 293 12.95 -1.36 7.78
C TYR A 293 12.59 -2.85 7.71
N ALA A 294 13.55 -3.71 7.39
CA ALA A 294 13.33 -5.16 7.36
C ALA A 294 13.00 -5.71 8.76
N LEU A 295 13.77 -5.32 9.78
CA LEU A 295 13.59 -5.76 11.16
C LEU A 295 12.23 -5.33 11.71
N PHE A 296 11.85 -4.06 11.52
CA PHE A 296 10.55 -3.56 11.96
C PHE A 296 9.41 -4.13 11.14
N PHE A 297 9.58 -4.38 9.85
CA PHE A 297 8.58 -5.09 9.05
C PHE A 297 8.32 -6.50 9.60
N VAL A 298 9.37 -7.27 9.92
CA VAL A 298 9.24 -8.61 10.51
C VAL A 298 8.60 -8.53 11.90
N LEU A 299 9.08 -7.64 12.78
CA LEU A 299 8.51 -7.45 14.12
C LEU A 299 7.04 -7.06 14.08
N GLY A 300 6.64 -6.21 13.12
CA GLY A 300 5.26 -5.80 12.94
C GLY A 300 4.34 -6.99 12.63
N ASN A 301 4.78 -7.87 11.72
CA ASN A 301 4.01 -9.05 11.35
C ASN A 301 4.01 -10.15 12.44
N VAL A 302 5.11 -10.31 13.20
CA VAL A 302 5.25 -11.37 14.21
C VAL A 302 4.55 -11.02 15.53
N THR A 303 4.71 -9.79 16.01
CA THR A 303 4.34 -9.45 17.39
C THR A 303 2.89 -9.02 17.55
N GLY A 304 2.24 -8.52 16.49
CA GLY A 304 0.85 -8.06 16.55
C GLY A 304 0.57 -6.91 17.53
N TYR A 305 1.61 -6.31 18.16
CA TYR A 305 1.46 -5.26 19.16
C TYR A 305 1.19 -3.89 18.54
N SER A 306 0.00 -3.72 17.97
CA SER A 306 -0.42 -2.49 17.25
C SER A 306 -0.35 -1.21 18.09
N ARG A 307 -0.40 -1.33 19.43
CA ARG A 307 -0.41 -0.17 20.34
C ARG A 307 0.89 0.63 20.33
N PHE A 308 2.04 0.00 20.05
CA PHE A 308 3.34 0.68 20.06
C PHE A 308 3.80 1.15 18.68
N PHE A 309 3.16 0.68 17.59
CA PHE A 309 3.58 0.95 16.22
C PHE A 309 3.65 2.44 15.91
N VAL A 310 2.78 3.22 16.56
CA VAL A 310 2.65 4.66 16.32
C VAL A 310 3.88 5.43 16.79
N TYR A 311 4.61 4.91 17.78
CA TYR A 311 5.79 5.57 18.34
C TYR A 311 7.08 5.28 17.57
N ILE A 312 7.05 4.34 16.63
CA ILE A 312 8.23 3.92 15.87
C ILE A 312 7.93 4.17 14.38
N PRO A 313 8.48 5.24 13.78
CA PRO A 313 8.23 5.59 12.37
C PRO A 313 8.48 4.43 11.38
N PHE A 314 9.50 3.59 11.61
CA PHE A 314 9.76 2.41 10.78
C PHE A 314 8.59 1.39 10.73
N LEU A 315 7.69 1.40 11.71
CA LEU A 315 6.48 0.55 11.73
C LEU A 315 5.28 1.19 11.02
N HIS A 316 5.39 2.45 10.58
CA HIS A 316 4.31 3.15 9.89
C HIS A 316 4.07 2.62 8.47
N ILE A 317 4.95 1.75 7.95
CA ILE A 317 4.71 0.96 6.73
C ILE A 317 3.40 0.19 6.80
N ASP A 318 3.00 -0.24 8.01
CA ASP A 318 1.70 -0.88 8.24
C ASP A 318 0.58 0.18 8.36
N PHE A 319 0.35 0.88 7.25
CA PHE A 319 -0.57 2.00 7.19
C PHE A 319 -2.01 1.58 7.50
N VAL A 320 -2.42 0.36 7.13
CA VAL A 320 -3.75 -0.20 7.41
C VAL A 320 -4.00 -0.14 8.91
N ASN A 321 -3.06 -0.66 9.71
CA ASN A 321 -3.17 -0.65 11.18
C ASN A 321 -3.24 0.77 11.76
N LEU A 322 -2.51 1.73 11.18
CA LEU A 322 -2.56 3.13 11.62
C LEU A 322 -3.88 3.83 11.29
N ILE A 323 -4.45 3.54 10.12
CA ILE A 323 -5.77 4.06 9.70
C ILE A 323 -6.86 3.53 10.63
N ILE A 324 -6.88 2.20 10.87
CA ILE A 324 -7.88 1.54 11.71
C ILE A 324 -7.91 2.11 13.12
N HIS A 325 -6.74 2.27 13.73
CA HIS A 325 -6.65 2.76 15.09
C HIS A 325 -6.82 4.29 15.20
N LYS A 326 -7.11 4.98 14.08
CA LYS A 326 -7.26 6.44 13.99
C LYS A 326 -6.04 7.19 14.51
N ARG A 327 -4.84 6.63 14.30
CA ARG A 327 -3.59 7.17 14.86
C ARG A 327 -2.70 7.86 13.83
N VAL A 328 -3.19 8.06 12.61
CA VAL A 328 -2.44 8.71 11.52
C VAL A 328 -1.90 10.09 11.92
N VAL A 329 -2.71 10.90 12.61
CA VAL A 329 -2.28 12.23 13.08
C VAL A 329 -1.16 12.13 14.12
N LEU A 330 -1.29 11.20 15.07
CA LEU A 330 -0.27 10.99 16.10
C LEU A 330 1.04 10.44 15.50
N ALA A 331 0.94 9.49 14.56
CA ALA A 331 2.05 8.97 13.79
C ALA A 331 2.78 10.12 13.06
N ALA A 332 2.03 11.00 12.39
CA ALA A 332 2.59 12.14 11.70
C ALA A 332 3.34 13.11 12.65
N ILE A 333 2.77 13.41 13.82
CA ILE A 333 3.42 14.26 14.83
C ILE A 333 4.74 13.62 15.29
N ILE A 334 4.73 12.32 15.57
CA ILE A 334 5.89 11.58 16.05
C ILE A 334 7.01 11.58 15.01
N SER A 335 6.69 11.25 13.76
CA SER A 335 7.67 11.23 12.67
C SER A 335 8.26 12.62 12.40
N LEU A 336 7.47 13.68 12.53
CA LEU A 336 7.97 15.06 12.47
C LEU A 336 8.90 15.40 13.66
N MET A 337 8.57 14.96 14.88
CA MET A 337 9.45 15.12 16.05
C MET A 337 10.78 14.40 15.84
N TYR A 338 10.76 13.15 15.36
CA TYR A 338 11.98 12.40 15.04
C TYR A 338 12.80 13.10 13.97
N PHE A 339 12.18 13.62 12.91
CA PHE A 339 12.85 14.41 11.89
C PHE A 339 13.58 15.63 12.49
N LEU A 340 12.88 16.42 13.32
CA LEU A 340 13.45 17.61 13.96
C LEU A 340 14.61 17.24 14.88
N SER A 341 14.45 16.24 15.73
CA SER A 341 15.49 15.76 16.64
C SER A 341 16.73 15.26 15.88
N CYS A 342 16.55 14.39 14.88
CA CYS A 342 17.66 13.87 14.06
C CYS A 342 18.37 14.99 13.31
N SER A 343 17.61 15.95 12.75
CA SER A 343 18.16 17.09 12.02
C SER A 343 18.98 18.01 12.94
N LEU A 344 18.47 18.32 14.14
CA LEU A 344 19.19 19.16 15.11
C LEU A 344 20.47 18.49 15.60
N ILE A 345 20.40 17.21 15.98
CA ILE A 345 21.57 16.44 16.43
C ILE A 345 22.60 16.38 15.31
N SER A 346 22.17 16.07 14.08
CA SER A 346 23.09 16.01 12.92
C SER A 346 23.78 17.36 12.67
N LEU A 347 23.07 18.49 12.73
CA LEU A 347 23.68 19.82 12.58
C LEU A 347 24.68 20.16 13.68
N GLN A 348 24.44 19.73 14.92
CA GLN A 348 25.34 19.97 16.05
C GLN A 348 26.59 19.08 15.97
N CYS A 349 26.42 17.78 15.70
CA CYS A 349 27.52 16.83 15.55
C CYS A 349 28.41 17.21 14.35
N PHE A 350 27.80 17.56 13.22
CA PHE A 350 28.54 17.90 12.00
C PHE A 350 29.35 19.21 12.13
N LYS A 351 28.89 20.16 12.96
CA LYS A 351 29.64 21.38 13.29
C LYS A 351 30.98 21.07 13.96
N LYS A 352 30.96 20.14 14.93
CA LYS A 352 32.10 19.80 15.78
C LYS A 352 33.06 18.80 15.13
N ARG A 353 32.66 18.15 14.03
CA ARG A 353 33.43 17.07 13.43
C ARG A 353 34.63 17.58 12.62
N GLU A 354 35.82 17.07 12.96
CA GLU A 354 37.02 17.25 12.14
C GLU A 354 36.95 16.35 10.91
N LEU A 355 37.12 16.94 9.72
CA LEU A 355 36.98 16.25 8.42
C LEU A 355 38.27 16.27 7.60
N VAL A 356 39.26 17.06 8.05
CA VAL A 356 40.57 17.19 7.44
C VAL A 356 41.57 17.03 8.58
N ARG A 357 42.40 16.00 8.50
CA ARG A 357 43.67 15.91 9.25
C ARG A 357 44.79 16.27 8.30
#